data_AF-A0A3E0PI15-F1
#
_entry.id   AF-A0A3E0PI15-F1
#
_cell.length_a   1.000
_cell.length_b   1.000
_cell.length_c   1.000
_cell.angle_alpha   90.00
_cell.angle_beta   90.00
_cell.angle_gamma   90.00
#
_symmetry.space_group_name_H-M   'P 1'
#
loop_
_entity.id
_entity.type
_entity.pdbx_description
1 polymer ?
#
loop_
_entity_poly.entity_id
_entity_poly.type
_entity_poly.pdbx_seq_one_letter_code
_entity_poly.pdbx_strand_id
1 'polypeptide(L)'
;MRVKKYRLSLLALSAILLISSSAAYSQDKPSAAKKDSKQKAAEVYENRQRALSLILFDSKIKSLDDAPMRCLALHQVVRFLAESGPKDLYPYARDAAEGCLDETLRKADEFTDSAIGWHRGQSINLIRKIDKEGADALEEKYPIRGWAKSMARSMELRASDDPTAVAAKVITEIRTGSVPSGLSTFISSLRRKNADLANAVLEAVIVHYEGRLNSLGAEPDLMYISFEFLRATASPGLRERFLLLALNIGRRAIADRSSEGFTRFAVQMLGLSIPLLEKHLPAVLEEAKSIELTLRTTQSEYDRLAQAAFDRIKESDDKLAAIIAEAEAAEDEKLRNLLWRQAAQVANGEGKLRIAVDATLKLDGFSARVFGRLMLVNTIPRKAFRADDIETIDYILEVVEDAGYRAEVCFFVAGQKTKEGPNPYAVTYFKRGLELLERMSNESDSLRSYSRAVDLAIKLDEGDVFAIARDAVASINRLPGPTAEELEKEDGKATYVFGTLSGSANNVMRIFDVISKEDPDQAYTISQGIQRRDLRLMAEISVEKFKKYPLPKEEKN
;
A
#
# COMPACT_ATOMS: atom_id res chain seq x y z
N MET A 1 21.84 48.13 74.04
CA MET A 1 21.10 48.80 75.14
C MET A 1 19.77 49.31 74.58
N ARG A 2 18.63 48.90 75.17
CA ARG A 2 17.28 49.50 75.08
C ARG A 2 16.78 49.96 73.68
N VAL A 3 15.94 49.18 72.97
CA VAL A 3 14.47 49.02 73.12
C VAL A 3 13.66 49.98 72.22
N LYS A 4 12.61 49.42 71.58
CA LYS A 4 11.41 50.06 70.97
C LYS A 4 11.67 50.72 69.59
N LYS A 5 10.80 50.67 68.56
CA LYS A 5 9.35 50.47 68.48
C LYS A 5 8.90 50.40 67.01
N TYR A 6 7.81 49.64 66.79
CA TYR A 6 6.78 49.77 65.74
C TYR A 6 7.12 49.70 64.25
N ARG A 7 6.73 48.58 63.61
CA ARG A 7 5.62 48.51 62.61
C ARG A 7 5.38 47.04 62.17
N LEU A 8 4.95 46.20 63.12
CA LEU A 8 4.17 44.98 62.85
C LEU A 8 2.71 45.36 63.08
N SER A 9 2.05 45.88 62.05
CA SER A 9 0.63 46.29 62.11
C SER A 9 -0.08 46.22 60.76
N LEU A 10 0.42 45.39 59.82
CA LEU A 10 -0.19 45.23 58.49
C LEU A 10 -0.36 43.77 58.04
N LEU A 11 -0.17 42.80 58.94
CA LEU A 11 -0.29 41.37 58.64
C LEU A 11 -1.39 40.64 59.44
N ALA A 12 -2.23 41.37 60.17
CA ALA A 12 -3.31 40.78 60.99
C ALA A 12 -4.73 41.21 60.59
N LEU A 13 -4.90 41.97 59.50
CA LEU A 13 -6.21 42.42 59.02
C LEU A 13 -6.60 41.90 57.62
N SER A 14 -5.72 41.16 56.95
CA SER A 14 -6.03 40.41 55.72
C SER A 14 -6.43 38.94 55.98
N ALA A 15 -6.38 38.47 57.23
CA ALA A 15 -6.70 37.09 57.60
C ALA A 15 -8.13 36.90 58.17
N ILE A 16 -8.94 37.96 58.30
CA ILE A 16 -10.30 37.90 58.87
C ILE A 16 -11.40 38.30 57.86
N LEU A 17 -11.03 38.55 56.60
CA LEU A 17 -11.97 38.70 55.47
C LEU A 17 -12.02 37.46 54.54
N LEU A 18 -11.43 36.35 54.97
CA LEU A 18 -11.41 35.07 54.24
C LEU A 18 -12.14 33.92 54.98
N ILE A 19 -12.88 34.22 56.06
CA ILE A 19 -13.62 33.22 56.84
C ILE A 19 -15.03 33.74 57.16
N SER A 20 -15.81 34.07 56.13
CA SER A 20 -17.28 34.26 56.22
C SER A 20 -17.95 34.54 54.87
N SER A 21 -17.57 33.77 53.84
CA SER A 21 -18.37 33.65 52.61
C SER A 21 -18.35 32.22 52.08
N SER A 22 -18.45 31.26 53.00
CA SER A 22 -18.63 29.83 52.74
C SER A 22 -20.02 29.40 53.21
N ALA A 23 -21.05 29.96 52.57
CA ALA A 23 -22.43 29.48 52.67
C ALA A 23 -23.28 30.02 51.50
N ALA A 24 -22.93 29.69 50.26
CA ALA A 24 -23.86 29.63 49.13
C ALA A 24 -23.17 29.05 47.89
N TYR A 25 -23.73 27.95 47.36
CA TYR A 25 -23.42 27.34 46.06
C TYR A 25 -22.02 26.73 45.84
N SER A 26 -21.72 25.67 46.60
CA SER A 26 -20.91 24.56 46.05
C SER A 26 -21.82 23.70 45.17
N GLN A 27 -21.93 24.03 43.88
CA GLN A 27 -22.21 23.00 42.89
C GLN A 27 -20.91 22.23 42.70
N ASP A 28 -20.87 21.00 43.24
CA ASP A 28 -19.80 20.03 43.03
C ASP A 28 -19.49 19.90 41.53
N LYS A 29 -18.46 20.60 41.06
CA LYS A 29 -17.78 20.20 39.83
C LYS A 29 -17.10 18.87 40.13
N PRO A 30 -17.44 17.77 39.46
CA PRO A 30 -16.72 16.51 39.64
C PRO A 30 -15.25 16.76 39.37
N SER A 31 -14.36 16.33 40.27
CA SER A 31 -12.91 16.42 40.08
C SER A 31 -12.54 15.78 38.73
N ALA A 32 -11.60 16.41 37.99
CA ALA A 32 -11.17 15.94 36.67
C ALA A 32 -10.82 14.44 36.67
N ALA A 33 -10.24 13.93 37.76
CA ALA A 33 -9.95 12.50 37.96
C ALA A 33 -11.20 11.58 37.97
N LYS A 34 -12.35 12.03 38.48
CA LYS A 34 -13.62 11.27 38.41
C LYS A 34 -14.24 11.32 37.01
N LYS A 35 -13.98 12.39 36.25
CA LYS A 35 -14.44 12.54 34.87
C LYS A 35 -13.70 11.56 33.95
N ASP A 36 -12.38 11.44 34.14
CA ASP A 36 -11.53 10.49 33.41
C ASP A 36 -11.89 9.03 33.73
N SER A 37 -12.20 8.70 34.99
CA SER A 37 -12.57 7.33 35.36
C SER A 37 -13.93 6.91 34.78
N LYS A 38 -14.92 7.82 34.78
CA LYS A 38 -16.25 7.55 34.17
C LYS A 38 -16.17 7.45 32.66
N GLN A 39 -15.38 8.31 32.01
CA GLN A 39 -15.16 8.26 30.56
C GLN A 39 -14.47 6.96 30.13
N LYS A 40 -13.45 6.52 30.88
CA LYS A 40 -12.79 5.24 30.63
C LYS A 40 -13.71 4.04 30.85
N ALA A 41 -14.56 4.08 31.88
CA ALA A 41 -15.55 3.03 32.12
C ALA A 41 -16.61 2.97 30.99
N ALA A 42 -17.06 4.13 30.51
CA ALA A 42 -17.95 4.23 29.35
C ALA A 42 -17.31 3.66 28.08
N GLU A 43 -16.07 4.02 27.80
CA GLU A 43 -15.33 3.51 26.63
C GLU A 43 -15.14 1.99 26.68
N VAL A 44 -14.79 1.43 27.84
CA VAL A 44 -14.67 -0.03 28.02
C VAL A 44 -16.02 -0.73 27.80
N TYR A 45 -17.10 -0.16 28.33
CA TYR A 45 -18.44 -0.69 28.13
C TYR A 45 -18.84 -0.64 26.64
N GLU A 46 -18.67 0.51 25.99
CA GLU A 46 -18.96 0.69 24.56
C GLU A 46 -18.15 -0.29 23.70
N ASN A 47 -16.84 -0.41 23.92
CA ASN A 47 -16.00 -1.33 23.16
C ASN A 47 -16.42 -2.79 23.37
N ARG A 48 -16.85 -3.17 24.57
CA ARG A 48 -17.43 -4.50 24.82
C ARG A 48 -18.73 -4.70 24.04
N GLN A 49 -19.64 -3.72 24.03
CA GLN A 49 -20.89 -3.82 23.27
C GLN A 49 -20.65 -3.91 21.76
N ARG A 50 -19.75 -3.06 21.22
CA ARG A 50 -19.32 -3.13 19.81
C ARG A 50 -18.73 -4.49 19.47
N ALA A 51 -17.85 -5.02 20.32
CA ALA A 51 -17.24 -6.34 20.12
C ALA A 51 -18.31 -7.44 20.05
N LEU A 52 -19.26 -7.45 20.99
CA LEU A 52 -20.36 -8.42 21.00
C LEU A 52 -21.28 -8.26 19.78
N SER A 53 -21.59 -7.03 19.37
CA SER A 53 -22.40 -6.76 18.16
C SER A 53 -21.71 -7.25 16.90
N LEU A 54 -20.41 -7.00 16.76
CA LEU A 54 -19.60 -7.50 15.64
C LEU A 54 -19.54 -9.03 15.59
N ILE A 55 -19.48 -9.71 16.74
CA ILE A 55 -19.56 -11.18 16.82
C ILE A 55 -20.89 -11.69 16.27
N LEU A 56 -22.00 -10.99 16.52
CA LEU A 56 -23.31 -11.37 15.98
C LEU A 56 -23.40 -11.27 14.45
N PHE A 57 -22.49 -10.54 13.81
CA PHE A 57 -22.40 -10.51 12.35
C PHE A 57 -21.86 -11.81 11.76
N ASP A 58 -21.32 -12.75 12.54
CA ASP A 58 -20.83 -14.05 12.05
C ASP A 58 -21.86 -14.77 11.15
N SER A 59 -23.13 -14.74 11.52
CA SER A 59 -24.21 -15.32 10.70
C SER A 59 -24.35 -14.61 9.34
N LYS A 60 -24.27 -13.26 9.32
CA LYS A 60 -24.27 -12.45 8.10
C LYS A 60 -23.01 -12.69 7.26
N ILE A 61 -21.86 -12.85 7.90
CA ILE A 61 -20.59 -13.14 7.23
C ILE A 61 -20.66 -14.50 6.55
N LYS A 62 -21.06 -15.56 7.28
CA LYS A 62 -21.22 -16.92 6.75
C LYS A 62 -22.19 -17.01 5.57
N SER A 63 -23.14 -16.07 5.50
CA SER A 63 -24.14 -16.00 4.44
C SER A 63 -23.71 -15.23 3.18
N LEU A 64 -22.50 -14.68 3.13
CA LEU A 64 -21.94 -14.14 1.89
C LEU A 64 -21.53 -15.29 0.95
N ASP A 65 -21.65 -15.08 -0.35
CA ASP A 65 -21.40 -16.13 -1.35
C ASP A 65 -19.90 -16.40 -1.56
N ASP A 66 -19.07 -15.36 -1.61
CA ASP A 66 -17.65 -15.47 -1.97
C ASP A 66 -16.73 -15.61 -0.74
N ALA A 67 -15.84 -16.62 -0.75
CA ALA A 67 -14.88 -16.84 0.34
C ALA A 67 -13.96 -15.64 0.63
N PRO A 68 -13.42 -14.92 -0.37
CA PRO A 68 -12.59 -13.75 -0.10
C PRO A 68 -13.34 -12.64 0.65
N MET A 69 -14.62 -12.43 0.36
CA MET A 69 -15.45 -11.43 1.03
C MET A 69 -15.77 -11.84 2.47
N ARG A 70 -16.01 -13.12 2.74
CA ARG A 70 -16.15 -13.65 4.11
C ARG A 70 -14.89 -13.40 4.93
N CYS A 71 -13.74 -13.80 4.38
CA CYS A 71 -12.44 -13.59 5.01
C CYS A 71 -12.12 -12.11 5.24
N LEU A 72 -12.44 -11.22 4.28
CA LEU A 72 -12.26 -9.79 4.45
C LEU A 72 -13.12 -9.24 5.60
N ALA A 73 -14.36 -9.70 5.75
CA ALA A 73 -15.24 -9.31 6.85
C ALA A 73 -14.69 -9.79 8.20
N LEU A 74 -14.28 -11.06 8.29
CA LEU A 74 -13.69 -11.65 9.49
C LEU A 74 -12.44 -10.87 9.93
N HIS A 75 -11.57 -10.48 9.00
CA HIS A 75 -10.42 -9.65 9.35
C HIS A 75 -10.79 -8.35 10.04
N GLN A 76 -11.90 -7.71 9.67
CA GLN A 76 -12.32 -6.47 10.32
C GLN A 76 -12.79 -6.70 11.75
N VAL A 77 -13.49 -7.81 11.99
CA VAL A 77 -13.88 -8.24 13.33
C VAL A 77 -12.64 -8.56 14.17
N VAL A 78 -11.74 -9.39 13.64
CA VAL A 78 -10.47 -9.75 14.31
C VAL A 78 -9.62 -8.50 14.58
N ARG A 79 -9.53 -7.57 13.63
CA ARG A 79 -8.80 -6.31 13.81
C ARG A 79 -9.38 -5.48 14.95
N PHE A 80 -10.70 -5.30 14.99
CA PHE A 80 -11.35 -4.57 16.07
C PHE A 80 -11.07 -5.23 17.42
N LEU A 81 -11.21 -6.56 17.50
CA LEU A 81 -10.94 -7.30 18.73
C LEU A 81 -9.49 -7.18 19.18
N ALA A 82 -8.54 -7.23 18.26
CA ALA A 82 -7.11 -7.12 18.56
C ALA A 82 -6.66 -5.71 18.96
N GLU A 83 -7.32 -4.67 18.45
CA GLU A 83 -6.92 -3.27 18.66
C GLU A 83 -7.71 -2.56 19.76
N SER A 84 -8.96 -2.97 20.01
CA SER A 84 -9.86 -2.28 20.94
C SER A 84 -10.80 -3.21 21.71
N GLY A 85 -10.80 -4.51 21.40
CA GLY A 85 -11.66 -5.48 22.03
C GLY A 85 -11.26 -5.83 23.46
N PRO A 86 -12.21 -6.32 24.27
CA PRO A 86 -11.91 -6.80 25.62
C PRO A 86 -11.20 -8.17 25.54
N LYS A 87 -10.23 -8.38 26.44
CA LYS A 87 -9.33 -9.55 26.41
C LYS A 87 -10.05 -10.90 26.50
N ASP A 88 -11.19 -10.96 27.16
CA ASP A 88 -12.00 -12.18 27.27
C ASP A 88 -12.61 -12.62 25.93
N LEU A 89 -12.60 -11.76 24.91
CA LEU A 89 -13.05 -12.09 23.55
C LEU A 89 -11.89 -12.41 22.59
N TYR A 90 -10.64 -12.43 23.06
CA TYR A 90 -9.50 -12.83 22.23
C TYR A 90 -9.56 -14.28 21.70
N PRO A 91 -10.11 -15.27 22.44
CA PRO A 91 -10.34 -16.60 21.89
C PRO A 91 -11.22 -16.58 20.62
N TYR A 92 -12.27 -15.75 20.62
CA TYR A 92 -13.10 -15.57 19.43
C TYR A 92 -12.31 -14.96 18.26
N ALA A 93 -11.44 -13.98 18.52
CA ALA A 93 -10.59 -13.40 17.49
C ALA A 93 -9.70 -14.48 16.85
N ARG A 94 -9.13 -15.37 17.66
CA ARG A 94 -8.34 -16.52 17.19
C ARG A 94 -9.18 -17.48 16.36
N ASP A 95 -10.35 -17.88 16.83
CA ASP A 95 -11.25 -18.79 16.11
C ASP A 95 -11.68 -18.20 14.76
N ALA A 96 -11.99 -16.89 14.71
CA ALA A 96 -12.34 -16.19 13.48
C ALA A 96 -11.16 -16.10 12.50
N ALA A 97 -9.95 -15.85 12.99
CA ALA A 97 -8.74 -15.84 12.17
C ALA A 97 -8.43 -17.24 11.61
N GLU A 98 -8.55 -18.27 12.45
CA GLU A 98 -8.38 -19.68 12.04
C GLU A 98 -9.44 -20.10 11.03
N GLY A 99 -10.71 -19.73 11.25
CA GLY A 99 -11.80 -19.98 10.31
C GLY A 99 -11.56 -19.36 8.93
N CYS A 100 -11.00 -18.15 8.87
CA CYS A 100 -10.59 -17.57 7.58
C CYS A 100 -9.41 -18.32 6.94
N LEU A 101 -8.43 -18.79 7.73
CA LEU A 101 -7.30 -19.57 7.20
C LEU A 101 -7.76 -20.93 6.65
N ASP A 102 -8.63 -21.63 7.38
CA ASP A 102 -9.27 -22.88 6.93
C ASP A 102 -10.08 -22.66 5.65
N GLU A 103 -10.86 -21.59 5.59
CA GLU A 103 -11.63 -21.25 4.41
C GLU A 103 -10.74 -20.93 3.20
N THR A 104 -9.69 -20.13 3.39
CA THR A 104 -8.72 -19.80 2.33
C THR A 104 -8.07 -21.06 1.77
N LEU A 105 -7.72 -22.02 2.63
CA LEU A 105 -7.14 -23.30 2.19
C LEU A 105 -8.16 -24.18 1.47
N ARG A 106 -9.36 -24.32 2.01
CA ARG A 106 -10.44 -25.17 1.47
C ARG A 106 -10.98 -24.66 0.14
N LYS A 107 -10.98 -23.33 -0.05
CA LYS A 107 -11.53 -22.62 -1.21
C LYS A 107 -10.45 -21.90 -2.00
N ALA A 108 -9.23 -22.44 -2.05
CA ALA A 108 -8.08 -21.78 -2.66
C ALA A 108 -8.31 -21.37 -4.13
N ASP A 109 -9.16 -22.10 -4.85
CA ASP A 109 -9.61 -21.81 -6.23
C ASP A 109 -10.45 -20.52 -6.35
N GLU A 110 -11.03 -20.03 -5.25
CA GLU A 110 -11.75 -18.74 -5.22
C GLU A 110 -10.82 -17.55 -4.95
N PHE A 111 -9.52 -17.78 -4.72
CA PHE A 111 -8.53 -16.75 -4.38
C PHE A 111 -7.41 -16.69 -5.43
N THR A 112 -6.83 -15.50 -5.61
CA THR A 112 -5.51 -15.40 -6.23
C THR A 112 -4.42 -15.75 -5.22
N ASP A 113 -3.25 -16.20 -5.68
CA ASP A 113 -2.07 -16.41 -4.80
C ASP A 113 -1.76 -15.17 -3.94
N SER A 114 -1.96 -13.99 -4.51
CA SER A 114 -1.82 -12.72 -3.83
C SER A 114 -2.78 -12.57 -2.67
N ALA A 115 -4.04 -12.92 -2.88
CA ALA A 115 -5.08 -12.89 -1.86
C ALA A 115 -4.76 -13.88 -0.74
N ILE A 116 -4.37 -15.11 -1.06
CA ILE A 116 -4.01 -16.14 -0.07
C ILE A 116 -2.89 -15.63 0.85
N GLY A 117 -1.81 -15.10 0.27
CA GLY A 117 -0.70 -14.54 1.04
C GLY A 117 -1.10 -13.35 1.90
N TRP A 118 -1.92 -12.45 1.36
CA TRP A 118 -2.44 -11.30 2.10
C TRP A 118 -3.33 -11.73 3.27
N HIS A 119 -4.28 -12.64 3.03
CA HIS A 119 -5.23 -13.08 4.06
C HIS A 119 -4.52 -13.78 5.21
N ARG A 120 -3.63 -14.70 4.89
CA ARG A 120 -2.84 -15.35 5.92
C ARG A 120 -1.96 -14.37 6.69
N GLY A 121 -1.26 -13.49 5.98
CA GLY A 121 -0.40 -12.48 6.60
C GLY A 121 -1.17 -11.57 7.54
N GLN A 122 -2.37 -11.13 7.17
CA GLN A 122 -3.24 -10.32 8.03
C GLN A 122 -3.69 -11.09 9.28
N SER A 123 -4.27 -12.27 9.11
CA SER A 123 -4.79 -13.08 10.22
C SER A 123 -3.71 -13.36 11.27
N ILE A 124 -2.56 -13.90 10.87
CA ILE A 124 -1.49 -14.24 11.81
C ILE A 124 -0.93 -13.00 12.49
N ASN A 125 -0.72 -11.89 11.75
CA ASN A 125 -0.18 -10.67 12.36
C ASN A 125 -1.17 -10.02 13.35
N LEU A 126 -2.48 -10.09 13.08
CA LEU A 126 -3.49 -9.60 14.02
C LEU A 126 -3.53 -10.44 15.30
N ILE A 127 -3.50 -11.79 15.18
CA ILE A 127 -3.43 -12.67 16.35
C ILE A 127 -2.13 -12.46 17.12
N ARG A 128 -1.01 -12.27 16.44
CA ARG A 128 0.30 -12.05 17.09
C ARG A 128 0.31 -10.82 18.01
N LYS A 129 -0.56 -9.82 17.79
CA LYS A 129 -0.73 -8.67 18.69
C LYS A 129 -1.35 -9.04 20.04
N ILE A 130 -2.11 -10.13 20.12
CA ILE A 130 -2.91 -10.52 21.30
C ILE A 130 -2.55 -11.89 21.88
N ASP A 131 -2.06 -12.82 21.07
CA ASP A 131 -1.70 -14.20 21.41
C ASP A 131 -0.52 -14.65 20.52
N LYS A 132 0.71 -14.48 21.01
CA LYS A 132 1.92 -14.83 20.25
C LYS A 132 2.03 -16.33 20.00
N GLU A 133 1.73 -17.15 21.01
CA GLU A 133 1.79 -18.61 20.92
C GLU A 133 0.74 -19.14 19.94
N GLY A 134 -0.48 -18.60 20.00
CA GLY A 134 -1.52 -18.89 19.02
C GLY A 134 -1.12 -18.51 17.60
N ALA A 135 -0.50 -17.35 17.41
CA ALA A 135 -0.01 -16.94 16.10
C ALA A 135 1.09 -17.88 15.56
N ASP A 136 2.00 -18.35 16.42
CA ASP A 136 3.03 -19.31 16.04
C ASP A 136 2.41 -20.67 15.67
N ALA A 137 1.42 -21.14 16.41
CA ALA A 137 0.67 -22.36 16.09
C ALA A 137 -0.09 -22.25 14.76
N LEU A 138 -0.69 -21.10 14.47
CA LEU A 138 -1.32 -20.84 13.15
C LEU A 138 -0.27 -20.77 12.03
N GLU A 139 0.91 -20.19 12.29
CA GLU A 139 1.99 -20.13 11.30
C GLU A 139 2.48 -21.53 10.89
N GLU A 140 2.55 -22.46 11.87
CA GLU A 140 2.89 -23.86 11.66
C GLU A 140 1.78 -24.64 10.94
N LYS A 141 0.52 -24.50 11.38
CA LYS A 141 -0.64 -25.21 10.81
C LYS A 141 -0.88 -24.85 9.34
N TYR A 142 -0.68 -23.58 8.96
CA TYR A 142 -0.93 -23.10 7.61
C TYR A 142 0.39 -22.63 6.95
N PRO A 143 1.18 -23.48 6.28
CA PRO A 143 2.40 -23.03 5.61
C PRO A 143 2.13 -22.28 4.30
N ILE A 144 2.89 -21.21 3.99
CA ILE A 144 2.83 -20.52 2.68
C ILE A 144 3.87 -21.07 1.71
N ARG A 145 3.48 -21.20 0.44
CA ARG A 145 4.37 -21.47 -0.70
C ARG A 145 4.35 -20.32 -1.73
N GLY A 146 5.36 -20.25 -2.58
CA GLY A 146 5.40 -19.32 -3.72
C GLY A 146 5.39 -17.82 -3.36
N TRP A 147 4.78 -17.01 -4.22
CA TRP A 147 4.78 -15.54 -4.16
C TRP A 147 4.13 -14.97 -2.90
N ALA A 148 3.11 -15.67 -2.39
CA ALA A 148 2.43 -15.35 -1.14
C ALA A 148 3.41 -15.23 0.06
N LYS A 149 4.54 -15.94 0.01
CA LYS A 149 5.52 -15.99 1.10
C LYS A 149 6.26 -14.68 1.29
N SER A 150 6.70 -14.04 0.21
CA SER A 150 7.43 -12.75 0.26
C SER A 150 6.55 -11.61 0.76
N MET A 151 5.28 -11.61 0.35
CA MET A 151 4.30 -10.64 0.85
C MET A 151 4.10 -10.80 2.36
N ALA A 152 3.91 -12.03 2.83
CA ALA A 152 3.78 -12.31 4.26
C ALA A 152 5.02 -11.87 5.06
N ARG A 153 6.24 -12.16 4.57
CA ARG A 153 7.50 -11.72 5.22
C ARG A 153 7.67 -10.20 5.22
N SER A 154 7.26 -9.53 4.15
CA SER A 154 7.26 -8.06 4.09
C SER A 154 6.28 -7.45 5.10
N MET A 155 5.13 -8.08 5.32
CA MET A 155 4.15 -7.64 6.33
C MET A 155 4.64 -7.92 7.75
N GLU A 156 5.20 -9.10 8.01
CA GLU A 156 5.84 -9.46 9.28
C GLU A 156 6.95 -8.47 9.63
N LEU A 157 7.83 -8.13 8.69
CA LEU A 157 8.89 -7.15 8.90
C LEU A 157 8.35 -5.75 9.26
N ARG A 158 7.23 -5.34 8.68
CA ARG A 158 6.59 -4.05 9.00
C ARG A 158 6.00 -4.06 10.40
N ALA A 159 5.37 -5.16 10.80
CA ALA A 159 4.72 -5.32 12.10
C ALA A 159 5.70 -5.67 13.24
N SER A 160 6.86 -6.23 12.92
CA SER A 160 7.84 -6.71 13.91
C SER A 160 8.73 -5.59 14.45
N ASP A 161 8.91 -5.61 15.77
CA ASP A 161 9.93 -4.86 16.50
C ASP A 161 11.32 -5.52 16.42
N ASP A 162 11.38 -6.80 16.05
CA ASP A 162 12.61 -7.56 15.83
C ASP A 162 12.79 -7.89 14.34
N PRO A 163 13.48 -7.03 13.56
CA PRO A 163 13.79 -7.31 12.16
C PRO A 163 14.80 -8.46 11.98
N THR A 164 15.57 -8.82 13.01
CA THR A 164 16.60 -9.88 12.95
C THR A 164 15.96 -11.25 12.80
N ALA A 165 14.93 -11.54 13.60
CA ALA A 165 14.20 -12.80 13.51
C ALA A 165 13.58 -13.01 12.11
N VAL A 166 12.98 -11.95 11.54
CA VAL A 166 12.37 -12.02 10.20
C VAL A 166 13.42 -12.23 9.11
N ALA A 167 14.56 -11.53 9.20
CA ALA A 167 15.68 -11.72 8.27
C ALA A 167 16.26 -13.14 8.35
N ALA A 168 16.42 -13.69 9.56
CA ALA A 168 16.92 -15.05 9.76
C ALA A 168 16.00 -16.12 9.16
N LYS A 169 14.68 -15.94 9.27
CA LYS A 169 13.68 -16.80 8.58
C LYS A 169 13.92 -16.75 7.06
N VAL A 170 13.98 -15.56 6.47
CA VAL A 170 14.19 -15.40 5.01
C VAL A 170 15.52 -16.00 4.54
N ILE A 171 16.62 -15.79 5.28
CA ILE A 171 17.92 -16.40 4.99
C ILE A 171 17.83 -17.92 5.00
N THR A 172 17.15 -18.50 5.99
CA THR A 172 16.97 -19.95 6.11
C THR A 172 16.17 -20.51 4.95
N GLU A 173 15.13 -19.79 4.52
CA GLU A 173 14.30 -20.15 3.38
C GLU A 173 15.09 -20.14 2.06
N ILE A 174 15.91 -19.11 1.83
CA ILE A 174 16.76 -19.02 0.63
C ILE A 174 17.79 -20.16 0.60
N ARG A 175 18.38 -20.47 1.76
CA ARG A 175 19.40 -21.52 1.87
C ARG A 175 18.83 -22.93 1.66
N THR A 176 17.61 -23.19 2.12
CA THR A 176 16.99 -24.53 2.07
C THR A 176 16.08 -24.75 0.86
N GLY A 177 15.56 -23.67 0.27
CA GLY A 177 14.47 -23.71 -0.71
C GLY A 177 14.80 -22.99 -2.01
N SER A 178 13.94 -22.04 -2.41
CA SER A 178 14.11 -21.14 -3.55
C SER A 178 14.18 -19.69 -3.07
N VAL A 179 14.70 -18.78 -3.90
CA VAL A 179 14.62 -17.34 -3.62
C VAL A 179 13.14 -16.91 -3.69
N PRO A 180 12.58 -16.30 -2.62
CA PRO A 180 11.19 -15.87 -2.65
C PRO A 180 10.97 -14.76 -3.70
N SER A 181 9.96 -14.91 -4.56
CA SER A 181 9.66 -13.92 -5.60
C SER A 181 9.18 -12.59 -5.01
N GLY A 182 9.62 -11.45 -5.55
CA GLY A 182 9.32 -10.12 -4.98
C GLY A 182 10.17 -9.71 -3.75
N LEU A 183 11.32 -10.37 -3.54
CA LEU A 183 12.27 -10.09 -2.46
C LEU A 183 12.80 -8.63 -2.44
N SER A 184 12.79 -7.93 -3.58
CA SER A 184 13.25 -6.54 -3.69
C SER A 184 12.55 -5.60 -2.69
N THR A 185 11.22 -5.74 -2.54
CA THR A 185 10.43 -4.91 -1.60
C THR A 185 10.79 -5.21 -0.14
N PHE A 186 11.07 -6.48 0.16
CA PHE A 186 11.52 -6.92 1.48
C PHE A 186 12.91 -6.35 1.78
N ILE A 187 13.90 -6.52 0.89
CA ILE A 187 15.26 -6.00 1.05
C ILE A 187 15.25 -4.48 1.22
N SER A 188 14.53 -3.75 0.38
CA SER A 188 14.39 -2.29 0.49
C SER A 188 13.79 -1.87 1.84
N SER A 189 12.80 -2.62 2.36
CA SER A 189 12.21 -2.35 3.67
C SER A 189 13.15 -2.70 4.82
N LEU A 190 13.85 -3.83 4.72
CA LEU A 190 14.82 -4.29 5.71
C LEU A 190 15.98 -3.33 5.81
N ARG A 191 16.52 -2.87 4.67
CA ARG A 191 17.63 -1.92 4.62
C ARG A 191 17.33 -0.59 5.32
N ARG A 192 16.06 -0.12 5.27
CA ARG A 192 15.61 1.07 6.01
C ARG A 192 15.62 0.85 7.54
N LYS A 193 15.44 -0.39 8.00
CA LYS A 193 15.49 -0.76 9.42
C LYS A 193 16.92 -1.11 9.86
N ASN A 194 17.66 -1.87 9.06
CA ASN A 194 19.00 -2.35 9.33
C ASN A 194 19.71 -2.75 8.00
N ALA A 195 20.79 -2.05 7.65
CA ALA A 195 21.51 -2.28 6.40
C ALA A 195 22.34 -3.58 6.41
N ASP A 196 22.86 -4.00 7.56
CA ASP A 196 23.67 -5.21 7.69
C ASP A 196 22.82 -6.47 7.50
N LEU A 197 21.61 -6.49 8.07
CA LEU A 197 20.65 -7.57 7.84
C LEU A 197 20.24 -7.67 6.36
N ALA A 198 20.09 -6.53 5.67
CA ALA A 198 19.82 -6.53 4.24
C ALA A 198 20.98 -7.13 3.43
N ASN A 199 22.23 -6.80 3.80
CA ASN A 199 23.41 -7.40 3.18
C ASN A 199 23.52 -8.91 3.49
N ALA A 200 23.17 -9.37 4.69
CA ALA A 200 23.14 -10.79 5.03
C ALA A 200 22.09 -11.59 4.22
N VAL A 201 20.95 -10.97 3.91
CA VAL A 201 19.94 -11.57 3.01
C VAL A 201 20.47 -11.64 1.58
N LEU A 202 21.06 -10.54 1.07
CA LEU A 202 21.67 -10.51 -0.27
C LEU A 202 22.79 -11.55 -0.43
N GLU A 203 23.59 -11.74 0.63
CA GLU A 203 24.63 -12.77 0.69
C GLU A 203 24.04 -14.17 0.53
N ALA A 204 22.94 -14.47 1.23
CA ALA A 204 22.24 -15.75 1.07
C ALA A 204 21.73 -15.95 -0.37
N VAL A 205 21.28 -14.88 -1.03
CA VAL A 205 20.81 -14.92 -2.42
C VAL A 205 21.96 -15.21 -3.40
N ILE A 206 23.11 -14.53 -3.28
CA ILE A 206 24.25 -14.82 -4.16
C ILE A 206 24.70 -16.27 -3.98
N VAL A 207 24.88 -16.73 -2.74
CA VAL A 207 25.29 -18.11 -2.45
C VAL A 207 24.33 -19.11 -3.08
N HIS A 208 23.02 -18.82 -3.02
CA HIS A 208 22.01 -19.65 -3.65
C HIS A 208 22.20 -19.77 -5.18
N TYR A 209 22.38 -18.64 -5.87
CA TYR A 209 22.54 -18.63 -7.32
C TYR A 209 23.88 -19.21 -7.78
N GLU A 210 24.97 -18.95 -7.06
CA GLU A 210 26.28 -19.55 -7.34
C GLU A 210 26.23 -21.07 -7.25
N GLY A 211 25.56 -21.62 -6.22
CA GLY A 211 25.43 -23.06 -6.03
C GLY A 211 24.48 -23.75 -7.01
N ARG A 212 23.67 -22.99 -7.77
CA ARG A 212 22.63 -23.52 -8.67
C ARG A 212 22.78 -23.08 -10.12
N LEU A 213 23.96 -22.59 -10.50
CA LEU A 213 24.21 -22.05 -11.84
C LEU A 213 23.80 -23.02 -12.96
N ASN A 214 23.89 -24.33 -12.75
CA ASN A 214 23.55 -25.37 -13.74
C ASN A 214 22.07 -25.77 -13.76
N SER A 215 21.30 -25.39 -12.73
CA SER A 215 19.88 -25.70 -12.58
C SER A 215 18.99 -24.46 -12.63
N LEU A 216 19.53 -23.27 -12.97
CA LEU A 216 18.73 -22.07 -13.21
C LEU A 216 17.83 -22.34 -14.42
N GLY A 217 16.61 -22.82 -14.17
CA GLY A 217 15.47 -22.44 -14.99
C GLY A 217 15.21 -20.98 -14.64
N ALA A 218 15.49 -20.07 -15.59
CA ALA A 218 15.29 -18.63 -15.53
C ALA A 218 14.56 -18.12 -14.26
N GLU A 219 15.28 -17.48 -13.35
CA GLU A 219 14.67 -16.75 -12.24
C GLU A 219 14.76 -15.23 -12.54
N PRO A 220 13.69 -14.64 -13.13
CA PRO A 220 13.56 -13.19 -13.33
C PRO A 220 13.86 -12.38 -12.07
N ASP A 221 13.68 -12.98 -10.90
CA ASP A 221 13.89 -12.35 -9.60
C ASP A 221 15.30 -11.79 -9.41
N LEU A 222 16.34 -12.43 -9.95
CA LEU A 222 17.72 -11.92 -9.86
C LEU A 222 17.87 -10.56 -10.57
N MET A 223 17.18 -10.37 -11.71
CA MET A 223 17.17 -9.08 -12.41
C MET A 223 16.55 -8.00 -11.52
N TYR A 224 15.41 -8.30 -10.88
CA TYR A 224 14.68 -7.34 -10.05
C TYR A 224 15.44 -6.93 -8.78
N ILE A 225 16.34 -7.77 -8.28
CA ILE A 225 17.19 -7.45 -7.12
C ILE A 225 18.60 -6.98 -7.50
N SER A 226 18.98 -7.02 -8.79
CA SER A 226 20.31 -6.63 -9.28
C SER A 226 20.76 -5.27 -8.75
N PHE A 227 19.85 -4.29 -8.76
CA PHE A 227 20.10 -2.95 -8.24
C PHE A 227 20.62 -2.97 -6.80
N GLU A 228 20.12 -3.85 -5.94
CA GLU A 228 20.53 -3.92 -4.53
C GLU A 228 21.99 -4.37 -4.36
N PHE A 229 22.53 -5.17 -5.28
CA PHE A 229 23.95 -5.55 -5.31
C PHE A 229 24.85 -4.45 -5.86
N LEU A 230 24.33 -3.65 -6.79
CA LEU A 230 25.09 -2.61 -7.48
C LEU A 230 25.11 -1.27 -6.74
N ARG A 231 24.38 -1.11 -5.63
CA ARG A 231 24.39 0.12 -4.82
C ARG A 231 25.78 0.39 -4.25
N ALA A 232 26.10 1.67 -4.09
CA ALA A 232 27.32 2.10 -3.40
C ALA A 232 27.42 1.55 -1.96
N THR A 233 26.26 1.34 -1.30
CA THR A 233 26.14 0.84 0.08
C THR A 233 26.19 -0.69 0.20
N ALA A 234 26.19 -1.43 -0.91
CA ALA A 234 26.45 -2.87 -0.88
C ALA A 234 27.93 -3.12 -0.56
N SER A 235 28.24 -4.21 0.15
CA SER A 235 29.63 -4.54 0.46
C SER A 235 30.42 -4.81 -0.85
N PRO A 236 31.69 -4.42 -0.93
CA PRO A 236 32.49 -4.62 -2.15
C PRO A 236 32.52 -6.08 -2.61
N GLY A 237 32.72 -7.03 -1.70
CA GLY A 237 32.75 -8.46 -2.01
C GLY A 237 31.42 -9.00 -2.55
N LEU A 238 30.28 -8.51 -2.06
CA LEU A 238 28.95 -8.84 -2.60
C LEU A 238 28.80 -8.34 -4.03
N ARG A 239 29.26 -7.11 -4.31
CA ARG A 239 29.20 -6.53 -5.66
C ARG A 239 30.06 -7.32 -6.64
N GLU A 240 31.30 -7.62 -6.27
CA GLU A 240 32.22 -8.40 -7.12
C GLU A 240 31.64 -9.78 -7.44
N ARG A 241 31.11 -10.49 -6.44
CA ARG A 241 30.47 -11.80 -6.66
C ARG A 241 29.25 -11.72 -7.56
N PHE A 242 28.42 -10.68 -7.42
CA PHE A 242 27.29 -10.46 -8.32
C PHE A 242 27.75 -10.25 -9.77
N LEU A 243 28.79 -9.45 -9.99
CA LEU A 243 29.34 -9.20 -11.33
C LEU A 243 29.93 -10.48 -11.95
N LEU A 244 30.61 -11.32 -11.16
CA LEU A 244 31.09 -12.63 -11.60
C LEU A 244 29.94 -13.61 -11.89
N LEU A 245 28.87 -13.56 -11.11
CA LEU A 245 27.65 -14.34 -11.36
C LEU A 245 27.01 -13.94 -12.70
N ALA A 246 26.90 -12.65 -13.00
CA ALA A 246 26.41 -12.16 -14.29
C ALA A 246 27.24 -12.68 -15.47
N LEU A 247 28.58 -12.67 -15.33
CA LEU A 247 29.49 -13.26 -16.31
C LEU A 247 29.23 -14.76 -16.52
N ASN A 248 29.09 -15.51 -15.42
CA ASN A 248 28.83 -16.95 -15.46
C ASN A 248 27.47 -17.30 -16.08
N ILE A 249 26.44 -16.49 -15.84
CA ILE A 249 25.14 -16.59 -16.53
C ILE A 249 25.34 -16.43 -18.05
N GLY A 250 26.13 -15.44 -18.46
CA GLY A 250 26.50 -15.23 -19.87
C GLY A 250 27.18 -16.45 -20.49
N ARG A 251 28.21 -17.00 -19.82
CA ARG A 251 28.90 -18.23 -20.26
C ARG A 251 27.93 -19.39 -20.47
N ARG A 252 26.99 -19.58 -19.52
CA ARG A 252 25.98 -20.64 -19.62
C ARG A 252 25.01 -20.40 -20.78
N ALA A 253 24.55 -19.18 -20.99
CA ALA A 253 23.62 -18.88 -22.08
C ALA A 253 24.23 -19.16 -23.46
N ILE A 254 25.56 -19.02 -23.62
CA ILE A 254 26.26 -19.42 -24.85
C ILE A 254 26.22 -20.95 -25.04
N ALA A 255 26.38 -21.70 -23.95
CA ALA A 255 26.37 -23.16 -23.97
C ALA A 255 24.95 -23.74 -24.16
N ASP A 256 23.93 -23.07 -23.65
CA ASP A 256 22.52 -23.46 -23.73
C ASP A 256 21.71 -22.46 -24.56
N ARG A 257 21.90 -22.50 -25.88
CA ARG A 257 21.21 -21.61 -26.83
C ARG A 257 19.75 -21.98 -27.08
N SER A 258 19.23 -23.01 -26.41
CA SER A 258 17.88 -23.52 -26.64
C SER A 258 16.78 -22.61 -26.07
N SER A 259 17.14 -21.75 -25.10
CA SER A 259 16.22 -20.84 -24.42
C SER A 259 16.45 -19.38 -24.80
N GLU A 260 15.56 -18.85 -25.65
CA GLU A 260 15.55 -17.43 -26.04
C GLU A 260 15.37 -16.52 -24.81
N GLY A 261 14.49 -16.90 -23.88
CA GLY A 261 14.24 -16.15 -22.65
C GLY A 261 15.48 -16.06 -21.75
N PHE A 262 16.24 -17.15 -21.63
CA PHE A 262 17.49 -17.18 -20.86
C PHE A 262 18.59 -16.35 -21.54
N THR A 263 18.68 -16.42 -22.88
CA THR A 263 19.61 -15.60 -23.67
C THR A 263 19.34 -14.11 -23.48
N ARG A 264 18.07 -13.68 -23.57
CA ARG A 264 17.66 -12.29 -23.30
C ARG A 264 18.07 -11.83 -21.90
N PHE A 265 17.78 -12.66 -20.89
CA PHE A 265 18.15 -12.38 -19.50
C PHE A 265 19.67 -12.23 -19.33
N ALA A 266 20.46 -13.11 -19.93
CA ALA A 266 21.92 -13.06 -19.88
C ALA A 266 22.49 -11.77 -20.51
N VAL A 267 21.96 -11.37 -21.68
CA VAL A 267 22.35 -10.09 -22.33
C VAL A 267 22.03 -8.91 -21.42
N GLN A 268 20.84 -8.87 -20.81
CA GLN A 268 20.47 -7.80 -19.88
C GLN A 268 21.39 -7.74 -18.65
N MET A 269 21.71 -8.90 -18.06
CA MET A 269 22.61 -8.98 -16.89
C MET A 269 24.02 -8.51 -17.23
N LEU A 270 24.55 -8.89 -18.40
CA LEU A 270 25.86 -8.44 -18.88
C LEU A 270 25.86 -6.94 -19.19
N GLY A 271 24.83 -6.43 -19.87
CA GLY A 271 24.71 -5.00 -20.17
C GLY A 271 24.69 -4.11 -18.92
N LEU A 272 24.07 -4.58 -17.83
CA LEU A 272 24.12 -3.91 -16.52
C LEU A 272 25.50 -4.01 -15.84
N SER A 273 26.21 -5.11 -16.06
CA SER A 273 27.46 -5.43 -15.35
C SER A 273 28.70 -4.86 -16.01
N ILE A 274 28.76 -4.83 -17.35
CA ILE A 274 29.94 -4.41 -18.13
C ILE A 274 30.44 -3.00 -17.74
N PRO A 275 29.59 -1.97 -17.61
CA PRO A 275 30.05 -0.65 -17.16
C PRO A 275 30.71 -0.65 -15.77
N LEU A 276 30.38 -1.63 -14.93
CA LEU A 276 30.91 -1.77 -13.57
C LEU A 276 32.12 -2.70 -13.49
N LEU A 277 32.25 -3.64 -14.44
CA LEU A 277 33.41 -4.52 -14.56
C LEU A 277 34.70 -3.75 -14.79
N GLU A 278 34.67 -2.68 -15.59
CA GLU A 278 35.84 -1.83 -15.83
C GLU A 278 36.45 -1.29 -14.53
N LYS A 279 35.60 -0.91 -13.57
CA LYS A 279 36.02 -0.37 -12.28
C LYS A 279 36.37 -1.44 -11.26
N HIS A 280 35.59 -2.52 -11.20
CA HIS A 280 35.63 -3.47 -10.09
C HIS A 280 36.35 -4.77 -10.42
N LEU A 281 36.33 -5.21 -11.68
CA LEU A 281 36.90 -6.49 -12.13
C LEU A 281 37.45 -6.35 -13.57
N PRO A 282 38.46 -5.49 -13.81
CA PRO A 282 38.94 -5.20 -15.16
C PRO A 282 39.48 -6.43 -15.90
N ALA A 283 39.98 -7.42 -15.16
CA ALA A 283 40.55 -8.65 -15.70
C ALA A 283 39.55 -9.49 -16.53
N VAL A 284 38.24 -9.36 -16.30
CA VAL A 284 37.20 -10.14 -17.01
C VAL A 284 36.39 -9.30 -17.99
N LEU A 285 36.74 -8.03 -18.21
CA LEU A 285 35.97 -7.11 -19.03
C LEU A 285 35.89 -7.54 -20.50
N GLU A 286 37.02 -7.90 -21.10
CA GLU A 286 37.06 -8.31 -22.51
C GLU A 286 36.33 -9.63 -22.76
N GLU A 287 36.39 -10.54 -21.79
CA GLU A 287 35.60 -11.76 -21.83
C GLU A 287 34.09 -11.45 -21.79
N ALA A 288 33.66 -10.58 -20.86
CA ALA A 288 32.26 -10.19 -20.74
C ALA A 288 31.70 -9.56 -22.02
N LYS A 289 32.47 -8.67 -22.66
CA LYS A 289 32.10 -8.04 -23.94
C LYS A 289 31.97 -9.07 -25.07
N SER A 290 32.91 -10.01 -25.16
CA SER A 290 32.89 -11.08 -26.16
C SER A 290 31.66 -11.99 -26.01
N ILE A 291 31.33 -12.34 -24.77
CA ILE A 291 30.15 -13.14 -24.45
C ILE A 291 28.87 -12.39 -24.82
N GLU A 292 28.76 -11.13 -24.41
CA GLU A 292 27.60 -10.28 -24.72
C GLU A 292 27.39 -10.17 -26.24
N LEU A 293 28.45 -9.87 -27.00
CA LEU A 293 28.39 -9.78 -28.46
C LEU A 293 27.90 -11.08 -29.09
N THR A 294 28.40 -12.22 -28.60
CA THR A 294 27.98 -13.54 -29.10
C THR A 294 26.49 -13.76 -28.87
N LEU A 295 25.98 -13.48 -27.68
CA LEU A 295 24.57 -13.66 -27.34
C LEU A 295 23.65 -12.71 -28.12
N ARG A 296 24.12 -11.49 -28.44
CA ARG A 296 23.36 -10.52 -29.25
C ARG A 296 23.07 -11.02 -30.66
N THR A 297 23.97 -11.82 -31.25
CA THR A 297 23.76 -12.38 -32.60
C THR A 297 22.61 -13.38 -32.68
N THR A 298 22.17 -13.93 -31.54
CA THR A 298 21.11 -14.94 -31.43
C THR A 298 19.78 -14.36 -30.94
N GLN A 299 19.68 -13.04 -30.76
CA GLN A 299 18.46 -12.37 -30.28
C GLN A 299 17.39 -12.22 -31.37
N SER A 300 16.12 -12.13 -30.94
CA SER A 300 15.00 -11.79 -31.81
C SER A 300 15.18 -10.41 -32.45
N GLU A 301 14.49 -10.17 -33.56
CA GLU A 301 14.50 -8.86 -34.25
C GLU A 301 14.06 -7.72 -33.33
N TYR A 302 12.98 -7.94 -32.56
CA TYR A 302 12.51 -6.99 -31.55
C TYR A 302 13.61 -6.62 -30.54
N ASP A 303 14.31 -7.62 -29.98
CA ASP A 303 15.35 -7.38 -28.98
C ASP A 303 16.54 -6.63 -29.56
N ARG A 304 16.88 -6.89 -30.83
CA ARG A 304 17.93 -6.17 -31.56
C ARG A 304 17.54 -4.72 -31.82
N LEU A 305 16.31 -4.46 -32.27
CA LEU A 305 15.80 -3.11 -32.52
C LEU A 305 15.76 -2.29 -31.21
N ALA A 306 15.23 -2.90 -30.15
CA ALA A 306 15.19 -2.29 -28.84
C ALA A 306 16.58 -1.91 -28.36
N GLN A 307 17.54 -2.84 -28.43
CA GLN A 307 18.92 -2.54 -28.04
C GLN A 307 19.52 -1.40 -28.87
N ALA A 308 19.40 -1.46 -30.20
CA ALA A 308 20.01 -0.45 -31.06
C ALA A 308 19.49 0.96 -30.73
N ALA A 309 18.20 1.09 -30.39
CA ALA A 309 17.64 2.34 -29.86
C ALA A 309 18.30 2.74 -28.53
N PHE A 310 18.41 1.82 -27.57
CA PHE A 310 19.06 2.09 -26.28
C PHE A 310 20.55 2.47 -26.39
N ASP A 311 21.28 1.89 -27.34
CA ASP A 311 22.68 2.23 -27.58
C ASP A 311 22.81 3.67 -28.12
N ARG A 312 21.98 4.05 -29.10
CA ARG A 312 21.92 5.44 -29.60
C ARG A 312 21.53 6.44 -28.51
N ILE A 313 20.56 6.07 -27.66
CA ILE A 313 20.17 6.89 -26.50
C ILE A 313 21.33 7.09 -25.52
N LYS A 314 22.12 6.03 -25.29
CA LYS A 314 23.26 6.06 -24.36
C LYS A 314 24.40 6.94 -24.88
N GLU A 315 24.60 6.97 -26.19
CA GLU A 315 25.60 7.79 -26.88
C GLU A 315 25.19 9.27 -27.03
N SER A 316 23.90 9.59 -26.85
CA SER A 316 23.40 10.96 -26.91
C SER A 316 23.74 11.79 -25.66
N ASP A 317 24.13 13.05 -25.89
CA ASP A 317 24.33 14.05 -24.84
C ASP A 317 22.99 14.46 -24.20
N ASP A 318 21.93 14.62 -25.00
CA ASP A 318 20.56 14.81 -24.51
C ASP A 318 19.79 13.48 -24.60
N LYS A 319 19.81 12.75 -23.48
CA LYS A 319 19.17 11.44 -23.38
C LYS A 319 17.65 11.54 -23.53
N LEU A 320 17.04 12.57 -22.97
CA LEU A 320 15.58 12.71 -23.01
C LEU A 320 15.12 12.96 -24.45
N ALA A 321 15.76 13.90 -25.15
CA ALA A 321 15.46 14.18 -26.54
C ALA A 321 15.67 12.95 -27.43
N ALA A 322 16.75 12.20 -27.21
CA ALA A 322 17.00 10.95 -27.95
C ALA A 322 15.93 9.89 -27.67
N ILE A 323 15.50 9.68 -26.42
CA ILE A 323 14.43 8.71 -26.11
C ILE A 323 13.13 9.09 -26.82
N ILE A 324 12.77 10.38 -26.82
CA ILE A 324 11.56 10.88 -27.49
C ILE A 324 11.65 10.64 -29.00
N ALA A 325 12.77 10.98 -29.63
CA ALA A 325 12.97 10.77 -31.07
C ALA A 325 12.90 9.27 -31.45
N GLU A 326 13.51 8.39 -30.66
CA GLU A 326 13.42 6.94 -30.86
C GLU A 326 11.98 6.43 -30.67
N ALA A 327 11.24 6.98 -29.70
CA ALA A 327 9.85 6.60 -29.47
C ALA A 327 8.94 7.02 -30.65
N GLU A 328 9.15 8.22 -31.20
CA GLU A 328 8.41 8.72 -32.37
C GLU A 328 8.73 7.92 -33.64
N ALA A 329 9.97 7.46 -33.79
CA ALA A 329 10.41 6.67 -34.93
C ALA A 329 10.08 5.17 -34.83
N ALA A 330 9.72 4.66 -33.65
CA ALA A 330 9.47 3.24 -33.43
C ALA A 330 8.15 2.78 -34.08
N GLU A 331 8.26 1.90 -35.07
CA GLU A 331 7.11 1.23 -35.71
C GLU A 331 6.51 0.12 -34.83
N ASP A 332 7.36 -0.60 -34.08
CA ASP A 332 6.92 -1.62 -33.14
C ASP A 332 6.24 -0.98 -31.91
N GLU A 333 4.96 -1.28 -31.70
CA GLU A 333 4.14 -0.69 -30.65
C GLU A 333 4.69 -0.99 -29.24
N LYS A 334 5.27 -2.17 -29.03
CA LYS A 334 5.79 -2.59 -27.73
C LYS A 334 7.07 -1.81 -27.40
N LEU A 335 7.96 -1.62 -28.38
CA LEU A 335 9.16 -0.78 -28.26
C LEU A 335 8.78 0.69 -28.07
N ARG A 336 7.84 1.20 -28.87
CA ARG A 336 7.33 2.57 -28.73
C ARG A 336 6.81 2.84 -27.33
N ASN A 337 5.95 1.96 -26.79
CA ASN A 337 5.43 2.08 -25.43
C ASN A 337 6.53 1.99 -24.35
N LEU A 338 7.54 1.15 -24.57
CA LEU A 338 8.69 1.05 -23.67
C LEU A 338 9.48 2.38 -23.62
N LEU A 339 9.74 2.98 -24.77
CA LEU A 339 10.48 4.23 -24.90
C LEU A 339 9.69 5.41 -24.34
N TRP A 340 8.38 5.53 -24.60
CA TRP A 340 7.55 6.57 -23.99
C TRP A 340 7.48 6.47 -22.47
N ARG A 341 7.40 5.25 -21.93
CA ARG A 341 7.47 5.02 -20.48
C ARG A 341 8.80 5.54 -19.92
N GLN A 342 9.90 5.24 -20.60
CA GLN A 342 11.23 5.69 -20.19
C GLN A 342 11.37 7.21 -20.30
N ALA A 343 10.88 7.83 -21.38
CA ALA A 343 10.87 9.29 -21.56
C ALA A 343 10.13 9.97 -20.40
N ALA A 344 8.95 9.46 -20.04
CA ALA A 344 8.19 9.96 -18.90
C ALA A 344 8.96 9.86 -17.57
N GLN A 345 9.66 8.75 -17.34
CA GLN A 345 10.48 8.54 -16.13
C GLN A 345 11.69 9.48 -16.08
N VAL A 346 12.42 9.63 -17.20
CA VAL A 346 13.60 10.49 -17.30
C VAL A 346 13.21 11.96 -17.17
N ALA A 347 12.19 12.41 -17.91
CA ALA A 347 11.66 13.77 -17.81
C ALA A 347 11.20 14.10 -16.38
N ASN A 348 10.48 13.18 -15.73
CA ASN A 348 10.10 13.33 -14.33
C ASN A 348 11.34 13.38 -13.42
N GLY A 349 12.36 12.56 -13.64
CA GLY A 349 13.62 12.58 -12.90
C GLY A 349 14.33 13.94 -12.98
N GLU A 350 14.44 14.47 -14.19
CA GLU A 350 15.06 15.78 -14.50
C GLU A 350 14.20 16.99 -14.07
N GLY A 351 12.95 16.78 -13.64
CA GLY A 351 12.05 17.86 -13.24
C GLY A 351 11.36 18.57 -14.40
N LYS A 352 11.47 18.04 -15.63
CA LYS A 352 10.75 18.50 -16.83
C LYS A 352 9.32 17.93 -16.81
N LEU A 353 8.51 18.38 -15.86
CA LEU A 353 7.25 17.72 -15.50
C LEU A 353 6.20 17.74 -16.61
N ARG A 354 6.06 18.82 -17.39
CA ARG A 354 5.14 18.86 -18.53
C ARG A 354 5.49 17.82 -19.61
N ILE A 355 6.77 17.69 -19.94
CA ILE A 355 7.25 16.65 -20.87
C ILE A 355 6.94 15.26 -20.32
N ALA A 356 7.05 15.06 -19.00
CA ALA A 356 6.67 13.80 -18.38
C ALA A 356 5.17 13.49 -18.52
N VAL A 357 4.30 14.50 -18.44
CA VAL A 357 2.86 14.37 -18.70
C VAL A 357 2.64 13.99 -20.16
N ASP A 358 3.20 14.74 -21.09
CA ASP A 358 3.03 14.51 -22.53
C ASP A 358 3.49 13.11 -22.94
N ALA A 359 4.69 12.69 -22.50
CA ALA A 359 5.22 11.36 -22.75
C ALA A 359 4.33 10.25 -22.15
N THR A 360 3.69 10.51 -21.00
CA THR A 360 2.76 9.56 -20.38
C THR A 360 1.47 9.43 -21.19
N LEU A 361 0.98 10.53 -21.77
CA LEU A 361 -0.23 10.55 -22.61
C LEU A 361 -0.03 9.88 -23.98
N LYS A 362 1.22 9.66 -24.41
CA LYS A 362 1.58 8.91 -25.62
C LYS A 362 1.57 7.38 -25.44
N LEU A 363 1.32 6.90 -24.23
CA LEU A 363 1.22 5.47 -23.96
C LEU A 363 -0.13 4.91 -24.40
N ASP A 364 -0.11 3.70 -24.93
CA ASP A 364 -1.31 2.99 -25.39
C ASP A 364 -1.63 1.76 -24.51
N GLY A 365 -2.87 1.29 -24.59
CA GLY A 365 -3.33 0.02 -24.02
C GLY A 365 -3.15 -0.13 -22.50
N PHE A 366 -2.75 -1.31 -22.05
CA PHE A 366 -2.58 -1.63 -20.63
C PHE A 366 -1.50 -0.77 -19.94
N SER A 367 -0.45 -0.39 -20.69
CA SER A 367 0.61 0.49 -20.19
C SER A 367 0.06 1.86 -19.80
N ALA A 368 -0.82 2.45 -20.63
CA ALA A 368 -1.48 3.72 -20.35
C ALA A 368 -2.26 3.67 -19.02
N ARG A 369 -3.01 2.58 -18.78
CA ARG A 369 -3.86 2.45 -17.58
C ARG A 369 -3.05 2.35 -16.29
N VAL A 370 -2.07 1.44 -16.22
CA VAL A 370 -1.33 1.19 -14.96
C VAL A 370 -0.27 2.26 -14.72
N PHE A 371 0.55 2.53 -15.73
CA PHE A 371 1.65 3.48 -15.60
C PHE A 371 1.15 4.94 -15.67
N GLY A 372 0.16 5.22 -16.51
CA GLY A 372 -0.44 6.56 -16.59
C GLY A 372 -1.03 6.99 -15.25
N ARG A 373 -1.80 6.12 -14.58
CA ARG A 373 -2.27 6.40 -13.23
C ARG A 373 -1.13 6.65 -12.23
N LEU A 374 -0.09 5.83 -12.27
CA LEU A 374 1.08 6.01 -11.39
C LEU A 374 1.73 7.38 -11.59
N MET A 375 1.91 7.81 -12.83
CA MET A 375 2.58 9.07 -13.16
C MET A 375 1.66 10.28 -12.95
N LEU A 376 0.50 10.30 -13.63
CA LEU A 376 -0.40 11.45 -13.72
C LEU A 376 -1.17 11.74 -12.44
N VAL A 377 -1.37 10.74 -11.57
CA VAL A 377 -2.12 10.92 -10.33
C VAL A 377 -1.22 10.91 -9.10
N ASN A 378 -0.22 10.03 -9.06
CA ASN A 378 0.57 9.82 -7.84
C ASN A 378 1.95 10.48 -7.87
N THR A 379 2.61 10.57 -9.02
CA THR A 379 4.04 10.95 -9.08
C THR A 379 4.21 12.41 -9.44
N ILE A 380 3.74 12.81 -10.62
CA ILE A 380 3.95 14.15 -11.17
C ILE A 380 3.23 15.22 -10.32
N PRO A 381 1.94 15.09 -9.96
CA PRO A 381 1.26 16.10 -9.14
C PRO A 381 1.94 16.34 -7.79
N ARG A 382 2.48 15.28 -7.17
CA ARG A 382 3.21 15.40 -5.90
C ARG A 382 4.52 16.14 -6.06
N LYS A 383 5.25 15.90 -7.15
CA LYS A 383 6.51 16.58 -7.42
C LYS A 383 6.27 18.04 -7.79
N ALA A 384 5.27 18.31 -8.63
CA ALA A 384 4.82 19.65 -9.01
C ALA A 384 4.43 20.48 -7.78
N PHE A 385 3.55 19.94 -6.93
CA PHE A 385 3.12 20.61 -5.70
C PHE A 385 4.28 20.93 -4.75
N ARG A 386 5.24 20.00 -4.57
CA ARG A 386 6.42 20.22 -3.73
C ARG A 386 7.38 21.27 -4.30
N ALA A 387 7.38 21.46 -5.61
CA ALA A 387 8.17 22.46 -6.29
C ALA A 387 7.42 23.80 -6.47
N ASP A 388 6.20 23.92 -5.93
CA ASP A 388 5.29 25.06 -6.15
C ASP A 388 4.97 25.32 -7.64
N ASP A 389 5.08 24.29 -8.48
CA ASP A 389 4.74 24.32 -9.90
C ASP A 389 3.25 24.00 -10.09
N ILE A 390 2.40 24.96 -9.74
CA ILE A 390 0.94 24.84 -9.89
C ILE A 390 0.55 24.80 -11.38
N GLU A 391 1.32 25.43 -12.26
CA GLU A 391 1.02 25.42 -13.69
C GLU A 391 1.06 24.01 -14.28
N THR A 392 1.99 23.16 -13.85
CA THR A 392 1.98 21.73 -14.26
C THR A 392 0.75 21.00 -13.74
N ILE A 393 0.26 21.33 -12.54
CA ILE A 393 -0.97 20.73 -11.99
C ILE A 393 -2.16 21.13 -12.86
N ASP A 394 -2.28 22.41 -13.18
CA ASP A 394 -3.38 22.91 -14.02
C ASP A 394 -3.28 22.36 -15.45
N TYR A 395 -2.05 22.22 -15.98
CA TYR A 395 -1.80 21.55 -17.26
C TYR A 395 -2.33 20.10 -17.24
N ILE A 396 -2.02 19.31 -16.20
CA ILE A 396 -2.58 17.95 -16.04
C ILE A 396 -4.11 18.00 -16.05
N LEU A 397 -4.70 18.96 -15.33
CA LEU A 397 -6.16 19.10 -15.29
C LEU A 397 -6.77 19.58 -16.61
N GLU A 398 -5.99 20.08 -17.55
CA GLU A 398 -6.41 20.50 -18.89
C GLU A 398 -6.28 19.36 -19.91
N VAL A 399 -5.11 18.72 -19.97
CA VAL A 399 -4.77 17.79 -21.06
C VAL A 399 -5.12 16.33 -20.79
N VAL A 400 -5.31 15.93 -19.52
CA VAL A 400 -5.74 14.57 -19.19
C VAL A 400 -7.23 14.44 -19.46
N GLU A 401 -7.64 13.51 -20.31
CA GLU A 401 -9.06 13.30 -20.64
C GLU A 401 -9.83 12.60 -19.51
N ASP A 402 -9.18 11.67 -18.81
CA ASP A 402 -9.80 10.86 -17.75
C ASP A 402 -10.25 11.73 -16.56
N ALA A 403 -11.57 11.85 -16.39
CA ALA A 403 -12.17 12.64 -15.32
C ALA A 403 -11.80 12.15 -13.91
N GLY A 404 -11.59 10.84 -13.74
CA GLY A 404 -11.15 10.26 -12.48
C GLY A 404 -9.74 10.66 -12.10
N TYR A 405 -8.82 10.67 -13.06
CA TYR A 405 -7.44 11.12 -12.82
C TYR A 405 -7.43 12.59 -12.42
N ARG A 406 -8.18 13.43 -13.13
CA ARG A 406 -8.32 14.85 -12.80
C ARG A 406 -8.95 15.06 -11.41
N ALA A 407 -10.01 14.32 -11.07
CA ALA A 407 -10.63 14.40 -9.75
C ALA A 407 -9.67 14.00 -8.63
N GLU A 408 -8.92 12.90 -8.82
CA GLU A 408 -7.90 12.45 -7.85
C GLU A 408 -6.79 13.49 -7.65
N VAL A 409 -6.37 14.19 -8.72
CA VAL A 409 -5.39 15.30 -8.66
C VAL A 409 -5.97 16.49 -7.89
N CYS A 410 -7.20 16.90 -8.20
CA CYS A 410 -7.92 17.94 -7.47
C CYS A 410 -7.99 17.65 -5.96
N PHE A 411 -8.42 16.44 -5.57
CA PHE A 411 -8.48 16.03 -4.16
C PHE A 411 -7.09 15.95 -3.51
N PHE A 412 -6.05 15.56 -4.25
CA PHE A 412 -4.68 15.60 -3.74
C PHE A 412 -4.26 17.04 -3.37
N VAL A 413 -4.46 17.99 -4.28
CA VAL A 413 -4.09 19.41 -4.07
C VAL A 413 -4.90 20.01 -2.94
N ALA A 414 -6.22 19.81 -2.96
CA ALA A 414 -7.11 20.24 -1.88
C ALA A 414 -6.61 19.75 -0.52
N GLY A 415 -6.34 18.44 -0.41
CA GLY A 415 -5.86 17.83 0.83
C GLY A 415 -4.48 18.30 1.30
N GLN A 416 -3.58 18.73 0.41
CA GLN A 416 -2.33 19.37 0.86
C GLN A 416 -2.58 20.79 1.33
N LYS A 417 -3.36 21.59 0.58
CA LYS A 417 -3.69 22.97 0.96
C LYS A 417 -4.48 23.06 2.26
N THR A 418 -5.37 22.10 2.56
CA THR A 418 -6.05 22.01 3.86
C THR A 418 -5.07 21.86 5.04
N LYS A 419 -3.92 21.20 4.84
CA LYS A 419 -2.92 21.04 5.93
C LYS A 419 -2.16 22.32 6.25
N GLU A 420 -2.15 23.27 5.32
CA GLU A 420 -1.53 24.60 5.51
C GLU A 420 -2.45 25.53 6.34
N GLY A 421 -3.70 25.12 6.61
CA GLY A 421 -4.73 25.89 7.30
C GLY A 421 -5.94 26.18 6.40
N PRO A 422 -6.85 27.07 6.82
CA PRO A 422 -7.98 27.50 5.99
C PRO A 422 -7.45 28.15 4.70
N ASN A 423 -7.70 27.51 3.56
CA ASN A 423 -7.18 27.94 2.27
C ASN A 423 -8.29 27.92 1.20
N PRO A 424 -8.67 29.08 0.61
CA PRO A 424 -9.69 29.13 -0.44
C PRO A 424 -9.38 28.23 -1.65
N TYR A 425 -8.10 28.08 -2.01
CA TYR A 425 -7.68 27.18 -3.08
C TYR A 425 -8.00 25.73 -2.76
N ALA A 426 -7.95 25.32 -1.49
CA ALA A 426 -8.33 23.97 -1.08
C ALA A 426 -9.80 23.70 -1.41
N VAL A 427 -10.67 24.66 -1.12
CA VAL A 427 -12.11 24.58 -1.43
C VAL A 427 -12.34 24.58 -2.94
N THR A 428 -11.64 25.43 -3.70
CA THR A 428 -11.75 25.48 -5.17
C THR A 428 -11.40 24.14 -5.81
N TYR A 429 -10.24 23.56 -5.47
CA TYR A 429 -9.85 22.25 -6.02
C TYR A 429 -10.78 21.14 -5.53
N PHE A 430 -11.27 21.19 -4.29
CA PHE A 430 -12.24 20.23 -3.79
C PHE A 430 -13.54 20.25 -4.61
N LYS A 431 -14.14 21.42 -4.82
CA LYS A 431 -15.37 21.57 -5.62
C LYS A 431 -15.16 21.16 -7.08
N ARG A 432 -14.06 21.58 -7.70
CA ARG A 432 -13.68 21.13 -9.05
C ARG A 432 -13.55 19.60 -9.13
N GLY A 433 -13.03 18.96 -8.08
CA GLY A 433 -12.96 17.51 -7.97
C GLY A 433 -14.33 16.85 -7.89
N LEU A 434 -15.28 17.42 -7.13
CA LEU A 434 -16.66 16.93 -7.05
C LEU A 434 -17.39 17.05 -8.41
N GLU A 435 -17.26 18.18 -9.10
CA GLU A 435 -17.85 18.36 -10.44
C GLU A 435 -17.31 17.33 -11.46
N LEU A 436 -16.05 16.92 -11.31
CA LEU A 436 -15.45 15.88 -12.15
C LEU A 436 -15.99 14.49 -11.80
N LEU A 437 -16.27 14.19 -10.52
CA LEU A 437 -16.88 12.93 -10.10
C LEU A 437 -18.26 12.72 -10.72
N GLU A 438 -19.06 13.78 -10.83
CA GLU A 438 -20.40 13.71 -11.46
C GLU A 438 -20.35 13.28 -12.93
N ARG A 439 -19.21 13.52 -13.59
CA ARG A 439 -18.98 13.19 -15.02
C ARG A 439 -18.35 11.81 -15.22
N MET A 440 -17.94 11.11 -14.15
CA MET A 440 -17.30 9.81 -14.27
C MET A 440 -18.29 8.70 -14.62
N SER A 441 -17.84 7.75 -15.44
CA SER A 441 -18.49 6.42 -15.51
C SER A 441 -18.43 5.75 -14.13
N ASN A 442 -19.47 4.98 -13.79
CA ASN A 442 -19.59 4.34 -12.48
C ASN A 442 -18.71 3.09 -12.42
N GLU A 443 -17.42 3.27 -12.17
CA GLU A 443 -16.41 2.23 -12.13
C GLU A 443 -15.74 2.13 -10.75
N SER A 444 -14.92 1.09 -10.50
CA SER A 444 -14.20 0.96 -9.22
C SER A 444 -13.31 2.18 -8.89
N ASP A 445 -12.81 2.88 -9.92
CA ASP A 445 -12.00 4.09 -9.77
C ASP A 445 -12.79 5.30 -9.28
N SER A 446 -14.10 5.41 -9.57
CA SER A 446 -14.93 6.48 -9.00
C SER A 446 -15.06 6.33 -7.49
N LEU A 447 -15.25 5.10 -7.00
CA LEU A 447 -15.40 4.83 -5.56
C LEU A 447 -14.13 5.18 -4.77
N ARG A 448 -12.95 4.97 -5.34
CA ARG A 448 -11.69 5.41 -4.74
C ARG A 448 -11.64 6.93 -4.61
N SER A 449 -12.12 7.65 -5.61
CA SER A 449 -12.17 9.11 -5.64
C SER A 449 -13.20 9.65 -4.65
N TYR A 450 -14.39 9.04 -4.56
CA TYR A 450 -15.38 9.33 -3.50
C TYR A 450 -14.81 9.12 -2.10
N SER A 451 -14.05 8.06 -1.87
CA SER A 451 -13.41 7.83 -0.58
C SER A 451 -12.46 8.96 -0.18
N ARG A 452 -11.74 9.56 -1.13
CA ARG A 452 -10.93 10.76 -0.85
C ARG A 452 -11.78 12.01 -0.65
N ALA A 453 -12.86 12.16 -1.42
CA ALA A 453 -13.76 13.29 -1.30
C ALA A 453 -14.41 13.34 0.09
N VAL A 454 -14.93 12.22 0.58
CA VAL A 454 -15.54 12.12 1.92
C VAL A 454 -14.54 12.47 3.03
N ASP A 455 -13.31 11.96 2.96
CA ASP A 455 -12.24 12.30 3.92
C ASP A 455 -11.92 13.81 3.97
N LEU A 456 -12.04 14.50 2.82
CA LEU A 456 -11.77 15.93 2.70
C LEU A 456 -12.97 16.79 3.09
N ALA A 457 -14.19 16.31 2.80
CA ALA A 457 -15.43 17.00 3.11
C ALA A 457 -15.51 17.36 4.59
N ILE A 458 -15.17 16.45 5.50
CA ILE A 458 -15.13 16.74 6.96
C ILE A 458 -14.28 17.97 7.30
N LYS A 459 -13.25 18.28 6.52
CA LYS A 459 -12.33 19.39 6.84
C LYS A 459 -12.64 20.68 6.08
N LEU A 460 -13.36 20.57 4.97
CA LEU A 460 -13.56 21.67 4.01
C LEU A 460 -15.02 22.09 3.88
N ASP A 461 -15.95 21.14 4.06
CA ASP A 461 -17.39 21.32 3.94
C ASP A 461 -18.14 20.20 4.70
N GLU A 462 -18.21 20.33 6.04
CA GLU A 462 -18.82 19.32 6.92
C GLU A 462 -20.29 19.05 6.56
N GLY A 463 -21.01 20.04 6.03
CA GLY A 463 -22.42 19.92 5.66
C GLY A 463 -22.67 18.93 4.51
N ASP A 464 -21.70 18.77 3.62
CA ASP A 464 -21.83 17.97 2.40
C ASP A 464 -21.32 16.54 2.56
N VAL A 465 -20.67 16.18 3.69
CA VAL A 465 -20.05 14.85 3.86
C VAL A 465 -21.04 13.70 3.64
N PHE A 466 -22.26 13.83 4.16
CA PHE A 466 -23.31 12.82 4.00
C PHE A 466 -23.96 12.85 2.62
N ALA A 467 -23.97 13.99 1.92
CA ALA A 467 -24.42 14.07 0.53
C ALA A 467 -23.44 13.31 -0.38
N ILE A 468 -22.14 13.60 -0.26
CA ILE A 468 -21.08 12.93 -1.02
C ILE A 468 -21.08 11.42 -0.71
N ALA A 469 -21.32 11.01 0.54
CA ALA A 469 -21.44 9.60 0.89
C ALA A 469 -22.66 8.91 0.20
N ARG A 470 -23.79 9.60 0.04
CA ARG A 470 -24.94 9.07 -0.72
C ARG A 470 -24.62 8.94 -2.21
N ASP A 471 -23.89 9.88 -2.78
CA ASP A 471 -23.43 9.79 -4.18
C ASP A 471 -22.46 8.62 -4.36
N ALA A 472 -21.59 8.39 -3.38
CA ALA A 472 -20.75 7.20 -3.35
C ALA A 472 -21.58 5.90 -3.32
N VAL A 473 -22.67 5.85 -2.54
CA VAL A 473 -23.61 4.71 -2.54
C VAL A 473 -24.28 4.52 -3.91
N ALA A 474 -24.70 5.61 -4.56
CA ALA A 474 -25.25 5.53 -5.92
C ALA A 474 -24.22 4.97 -6.90
N SER A 475 -22.94 5.34 -6.77
CA SER A 475 -21.86 4.79 -7.56
C SER A 475 -21.57 3.31 -7.25
N ILE A 476 -21.58 2.92 -5.97
CA ILE A 476 -21.44 1.51 -5.53
C ILE A 476 -22.50 0.62 -6.18
N ASN A 477 -23.75 1.08 -6.21
CA ASN A 477 -24.87 0.32 -6.77
C ASN A 477 -24.81 0.15 -8.29
N ARG A 478 -23.91 0.87 -8.96
CA ARG A 478 -23.70 0.78 -10.41
C ARG A 478 -22.39 0.07 -10.77
N LEU A 479 -21.66 -0.46 -9.79
CA LEU A 479 -20.45 -1.24 -10.05
C LEU A 479 -20.78 -2.43 -10.98
N PRO A 480 -20.04 -2.60 -12.09
CA PRO A 480 -20.31 -3.69 -13.02
C PRO A 480 -20.06 -5.04 -12.33
N GLY A 481 -20.89 -6.03 -12.66
CA GLY A 481 -20.58 -7.43 -12.37
C GLY A 481 -19.44 -7.95 -13.26
N PRO A 482 -18.92 -9.16 -12.98
CA PRO A 482 -17.95 -9.78 -13.87
C PRO A 482 -18.59 -10.01 -15.25
N THR A 483 -17.85 -9.71 -16.31
CA THR A 483 -18.27 -9.99 -17.68
C THR A 483 -18.20 -11.49 -17.99
N ALA A 484 -18.93 -11.95 -19.01
CA ALA A 484 -18.87 -13.36 -19.44
C ALA A 484 -17.45 -13.77 -19.85
N GLU A 485 -16.75 -12.92 -20.60
CA GLU A 485 -15.35 -13.14 -21.00
C GLU A 485 -14.40 -13.23 -19.80
N GLU A 486 -14.60 -12.40 -18.77
CA GLU A 486 -13.82 -12.52 -17.53
C GLU A 486 -14.07 -13.87 -16.87
N LEU A 487 -15.32 -14.32 -16.77
CA LEU A 487 -15.66 -15.61 -16.15
C LEU A 487 -15.18 -16.83 -16.94
N GLU A 488 -14.94 -16.70 -18.25
CA GLU A 488 -14.39 -17.77 -19.10
C GLU A 488 -12.89 -18.01 -18.87
N LYS A 489 -12.18 -17.05 -18.26
CA LYS A 489 -10.76 -17.21 -17.89
C LYS A 489 -10.65 -18.12 -16.66
N GLU A 490 -9.61 -18.95 -16.63
CA GLU A 490 -9.35 -19.93 -15.54
C GLU A 490 -9.45 -19.29 -14.15
N ASP A 491 -8.89 -18.09 -13.97
CA ASP A 491 -8.92 -17.32 -12.71
C ASP A 491 -9.86 -16.12 -12.74
N GLY A 492 -10.80 -16.09 -13.68
CA GLY A 492 -11.67 -14.97 -13.98
C GLY A 492 -12.44 -14.42 -12.78
N LYS A 493 -13.17 -15.32 -12.13
CA LYS A 493 -13.97 -15.00 -10.93
C LYS A 493 -13.07 -14.52 -9.79
N ALA A 494 -11.98 -15.24 -9.50
CA ALA A 494 -11.05 -14.88 -8.43
C ALA A 494 -10.41 -13.51 -8.67
N THR A 495 -10.06 -13.20 -9.92
CA THR A 495 -9.52 -11.91 -10.36
C THR A 495 -10.53 -10.79 -10.15
N TYR A 496 -11.79 -10.99 -10.51
CA TYR A 496 -12.85 -10.01 -10.28
C TYR A 496 -13.11 -9.77 -8.78
N VAL A 497 -13.24 -10.83 -7.98
CA VAL A 497 -13.50 -10.71 -6.54
C VAL A 497 -12.34 -10.02 -5.82
N PHE A 498 -11.09 -10.35 -6.17
CA PHE A 498 -9.92 -9.73 -5.56
C PHE A 498 -9.66 -8.31 -6.09
N GLY A 499 -9.66 -8.13 -7.41
CA GLY A 499 -9.33 -6.87 -8.07
C GLY A 499 -10.40 -5.80 -7.91
N THR A 500 -11.67 -6.17 -8.04
CA THR A 500 -12.80 -5.23 -8.06
C THR A 500 -13.54 -5.21 -6.73
N LEU A 501 -14.02 -6.35 -6.23
CA LEU A 501 -14.87 -6.37 -5.02
C LEU A 501 -14.10 -6.04 -3.75
N SER A 502 -12.97 -6.72 -3.49
CA SER A 502 -12.15 -6.45 -2.31
C SER A 502 -11.59 -5.03 -2.32
N GLY A 503 -11.19 -4.53 -3.50
CA GLY A 503 -10.79 -3.14 -3.68
C GLY A 503 -11.91 -2.15 -3.34
N SER A 504 -13.11 -2.41 -3.84
CA SER A 504 -14.29 -1.58 -3.58
C SER A 504 -14.70 -1.63 -2.11
N ALA A 505 -14.72 -2.82 -1.50
CA ALA A 505 -15.01 -3.02 -0.08
C ALA A 505 -14.10 -2.20 0.83
N ASN A 506 -12.80 -2.12 0.52
CA ASN A 506 -11.87 -1.27 1.28
C ASN A 506 -12.23 0.22 1.19
N ASN A 507 -12.66 0.71 0.02
CA ASN A 507 -13.12 2.09 -0.13
C ASN A 507 -14.47 2.33 0.58
N VAL A 508 -15.40 1.37 0.51
CA VAL A 508 -16.66 1.42 1.26
C VAL A 508 -16.37 1.54 2.75
N MET A 509 -15.55 0.64 3.31
CA MET A 509 -15.19 0.70 4.73
C MET A 509 -14.58 2.05 5.10
N ARG A 510 -13.69 2.60 4.27
CA ARG A 510 -13.09 3.91 4.54
C ARG A 510 -14.13 5.05 4.55
N ILE A 511 -15.04 5.08 3.58
CA ILE A 511 -16.14 6.06 3.54
C ILE A 511 -16.98 5.95 4.82
N PHE A 512 -17.38 4.73 5.19
CA PHE A 512 -18.24 4.51 6.34
C PHE A 512 -17.52 4.72 7.67
N ASP A 513 -16.23 4.39 7.79
CA ASP A 513 -15.41 4.72 8.96
C ASP A 513 -15.35 6.23 9.21
N VAL A 514 -15.45 7.04 8.16
CA VAL A 514 -15.37 8.50 8.23
C VAL A 514 -16.71 9.08 8.65
N ILE A 515 -17.79 8.76 7.93
CA ILE A 515 -19.12 9.29 8.27
C ILE A 515 -19.66 8.75 9.60
N SER A 516 -19.25 7.54 10.03
CA SER A 516 -19.72 6.96 11.30
C SER A 516 -19.06 7.59 12.52
N LYS A 517 -17.89 8.24 12.35
CA LYS A 517 -17.28 9.03 13.44
C LYS A 517 -18.06 10.31 13.71
N GLU A 518 -18.66 10.88 12.67
CA GLU A 518 -19.51 12.07 12.75
C GLU A 518 -20.91 11.72 13.28
N ASP A 519 -21.61 10.82 12.58
CA ASP A 519 -22.95 10.35 12.96
C ASP A 519 -23.14 8.87 12.57
N PRO A 520 -23.03 7.93 13.53
CA PRO A 520 -23.18 6.50 13.25
C PRO A 520 -24.61 6.09 12.86
N ASP A 521 -25.64 6.83 13.29
CA ASP A 521 -27.03 6.49 12.97
C ASP A 521 -27.38 6.93 11.53
N GLN A 522 -26.90 8.10 11.13
CA GLN A 522 -27.00 8.55 9.75
C GLN A 522 -26.16 7.68 8.81
N ALA A 523 -24.95 7.30 9.23
CA ALA A 523 -24.12 6.35 8.49
C ALA A 523 -24.81 4.98 8.33
N TYR A 524 -25.45 4.46 9.38
CA TYR A 524 -26.26 3.25 9.27
C TYR A 524 -27.38 3.39 8.24
N THR A 525 -28.09 4.53 8.25
CA THR A 525 -29.17 4.80 7.29
C THR A 525 -28.66 4.81 5.84
N ILE A 526 -27.51 5.44 5.60
CA ILE A 526 -26.88 5.48 4.27
C ILE A 526 -26.41 4.08 3.83
N SER A 527 -25.90 3.25 4.75
CA SER A 527 -25.43 1.90 4.42
C SER A 527 -26.55 1.01 3.89
N GLN A 528 -27.78 1.18 4.38
CA GLN A 528 -28.96 0.44 3.90
C GLN A 528 -29.28 0.72 2.42
N GLY A 529 -28.80 1.84 1.87
CA GLY A 529 -28.92 2.15 0.45
C GLY A 529 -28.02 1.32 -0.47
N ILE A 530 -27.02 0.60 0.06
CA ILE A 530 -26.12 -0.25 -0.73
C ILE A 530 -26.85 -1.53 -1.13
N GLN A 531 -27.10 -1.76 -2.41
CA GLN A 531 -27.87 -2.91 -2.91
C GLN A 531 -27.12 -4.23 -2.77
N ARG A 532 -25.81 -4.23 -3.01
CA ARG A 532 -25.00 -5.45 -2.89
C ARG A 532 -24.76 -5.83 -1.43
N ARG A 533 -25.14 -7.06 -1.06
CA ARG A 533 -25.10 -7.56 0.33
C ARG A 533 -23.69 -7.56 0.93
N ASP A 534 -22.70 -7.97 0.14
CA ASP A 534 -21.29 -8.02 0.52
C ASP A 534 -20.76 -6.63 0.90
N LEU A 535 -20.95 -5.62 0.05
CA LEU A 535 -20.51 -4.25 0.29
C LEU A 535 -21.34 -3.57 1.39
N ARG A 536 -22.64 -3.87 1.49
CA ARG A 536 -23.48 -3.41 2.60
C ARG A 536 -22.95 -3.92 3.93
N LEU A 537 -22.60 -5.19 4.03
CA LEU A 537 -22.06 -5.76 5.27
C LEU A 537 -20.75 -5.08 5.67
N MET A 538 -19.88 -4.74 4.70
CA MET A 538 -18.65 -4.00 4.98
C MET A 538 -18.93 -2.61 5.55
N ALA A 539 -19.91 -1.90 5.01
CA ALA A 539 -20.37 -0.63 5.56
C ALA A 539 -20.96 -0.79 6.96
N GLU A 540 -21.81 -1.79 7.19
CA GLU A 540 -22.40 -2.07 8.51
C GLU A 540 -21.34 -2.40 9.56
N ILE A 541 -20.31 -3.18 9.20
CA ILE A 541 -19.16 -3.45 10.08
C ILE A 541 -18.45 -2.16 10.45
N SER A 542 -18.20 -1.28 9.47
CA SER A 542 -17.59 0.02 9.72
C SER A 542 -18.43 0.89 10.65
N VAL A 543 -19.75 0.96 10.44
CA VAL A 543 -20.68 1.70 11.32
C VAL A 543 -20.62 1.18 12.75
N GLU A 544 -20.67 -0.14 12.92
CA GLU A 544 -20.70 -0.79 14.23
C GLU A 544 -19.45 -0.47 15.06
N LYS A 545 -18.27 -0.35 14.43
CA LYS A 545 -17.02 0.04 15.12
C LYS A 545 -17.09 1.41 15.81
N PHE A 546 -17.98 2.31 15.38
CA PHE A 546 -18.10 3.67 15.91
C PHE A 546 -19.43 3.92 16.64
N LYS A 547 -20.33 2.93 16.68
CA LYS A 547 -21.63 3.05 17.33
C LYS A 547 -21.50 3.38 18.81
N LYS A 548 -22.32 4.32 19.31
CA LYS A 548 -22.34 4.68 20.73
C LYS A 548 -23.39 3.84 21.46
N TYR A 549 -23.03 3.30 22.61
CA TYR A 549 -23.91 2.48 23.43
C TYR A 549 -24.20 3.22 24.74
N PRO A 550 -25.48 3.55 25.03
CA PRO A 550 -25.81 4.23 26.27
C PRO A 550 -25.46 3.31 27.45
N LEU A 551 -24.84 3.88 28.48
CA LEU A 551 -24.60 3.16 29.73
C LEU A 551 -25.94 2.69 30.31
N PRO A 552 -26.01 1.50 30.92
CA PRO A 552 -27.17 1.07 31.67
C PRO A 552 -27.52 2.15 32.69
N LYS A 553 -28.79 2.55 32.76
CA LYS A 553 -29.24 3.49 33.80
C LYS A 553 -28.98 2.82 35.15
N GLU A 554 -28.28 3.50 36.06
CA GLU A 554 -28.17 3.05 37.45
C GLU A 554 -29.60 2.95 38.01
N GLU A 555 -30.11 1.73 38.15
CA GLU A 555 -31.34 1.50 38.88
C GLU A 555 -31.07 1.94 40.32
N LYS A 556 -31.75 3.02 40.73
CA LYS A 556 -31.72 3.47 42.12
C LYS A 556 -32.44 2.40 42.94
N ASN A 557 -31.68 1.48 43.51
CA ASN A 557 -32.14 0.58 44.55
C ASN A 557 -32.39 1.34 45.85
#